data_AF-A0A1F2YN79-F1
#
_entry.id   AF-A0A1F2YN79-F1
#
_cell.length_a   1.000
_cell.length_b   1.000
_cell.length_c   1.000
_cell.angle_alpha   90.00
_cell.angle_beta   90.00
_cell.angle_gamma   90.00
#
_symmetry.space_group_name_H-M   'P 1'
#
loop_
_entity.id
_entity.type
_entity.pdbx_description
1 polymer ?
#
loop_
_entity_poly.entity_id
_entity_poly.type
_entity_poly.pdbx_seq_one_letter_code
_entity_poly.pdbx_strand_id
1 'polypeptide(L)'
;MVNLHSTDNVSGLFQNHPEYFQHFKGQLITASEIKQHAFTEQRVAIIGTNQHTVTALESICQVAQSVYVFQNAPQFILPKTERGIQRLIQHPLVIKNRRLFNTRIKCLLALRFLETQVQDPWLRHQLKPNSAADKL
;
A
#
# COMPACT_ATOMS: atom_id res chain seq x y z
N MET A 1 21.03 26.28 38.64
CA MET A 1 20.60 25.89 37.28
C MET A 1 19.70 24.68 37.43
N VAL A 2 18.38 24.88 37.37
CA VAL A 2 17.40 23.80 37.54
C VAL A 2 17.37 23.01 36.23
N ASN A 3 17.78 21.74 36.28
CA ASN A 3 17.62 20.80 35.18
C ASN A 3 16.12 20.52 35.01
N LEU A 4 15.56 21.02 33.90
CA LEU A 4 14.22 20.65 33.43
C LEU A 4 14.30 19.23 32.86
N HIS A 5 14.23 18.21 33.71
CA HIS A 5 13.72 16.92 33.26
C HIS A 5 12.21 17.07 33.06
N SER A 6 11.81 17.53 31.88
CA SER A 6 10.44 17.31 31.39
C SER A 6 10.29 15.83 31.07
N THR A 7 10.15 15.01 32.11
CA THR A 7 9.37 13.78 32.01
C THR A 7 7.90 14.20 31.96
N ASP A 8 7.53 14.87 30.87
CA ASP A 8 6.13 15.03 30.53
C ASP A 8 5.66 13.63 30.16
N ASN A 9 5.03 13.02 31.15
CA ASN A 9 4.04 11.99 31.02
C ASN A 9 2.98 12.49 30.03
N VAL A 10 3.27 12.41 28.73
CA VAL A 10 2.29 12.70 27.68
C VAL A 10 1.34 11.52 27.59
N SER A 11 0.48 11.44 28.61
CA SER A 11 -0.94 11.16 28.49
C SER A 11 -1.34 9.93 27.67
N GLY A 12 -0.73 8.75 27.84
CA GLY A 12 -1.27 7.50 27.25
C GLY A 12 -1.56 7.54 25.73
N LEU A 13 -1.00 8.53 25.02
CA LEU A 13 -1.26 8.82 23.62
C LEU A 13 -0.07 8.27 22.84
N PHE A 14 -0.34 7.30 21.97
CA PHE A 14 0.68 6.73 21.11
C PHE A 14 1.30 7.81 20.22
N GLN A 15 2.63 7.90 20.23
CA GLN A 15 3.42 8.74 19.34
C GLN A 15 4.35 7.85 18.51
N ASN A 16 4.57 8.20 17.24
CA ASN A 16 5.44 7.44 16.34
C ASN A 16 6.93 7.72 16.62
N HIS A 17 7.38 7.38 17.83
CA HIS A 17 8.77 7.46 18.27
C HIS A 17 9.36 6.05 18.47
N PRO A 18 10.66 5.83 18.17
CA PRO A 18 11.32 4.53 18.30
C PRO A 18 11.12 3.84 19.67
N GLU A 19 11.02 4.63 20.73
CA GLU A 19 10.82 4.18 22.11
C GLU A 19 9.53 3.36 22.30
N TYR A 20 8.47 3.70 21.56
CA TYR A 20 7.18 2.99 21.64
C TYR A 20 7.21 1.62 20.94
N PHE A 21 8.24 1.33 20.15
CA PHE A 21 8.37 0.06 19.42
C PHE A 21 9.30 -0.95 20.10
N GLN A 22 9.95 -0.59 21.21
CA GLN A 22 10.94 -1.45 21.90
C GLN A 22 10.40 -2.82 22.33
N HIS A 23 9.09 -2.91 22.59
CA HIS A 23 8.43 -4.14 23.03
C HIS A 23 7.96 -5.03 21.87
N PHE A 24 8.11 -4.57 20.61
CA PHE A 24 7.75 -5.36 19.45
C PHE A 24 8.73 -6.53 19.27
N LYS A 25 8.24 -7.76 19.43
CA LYS A 25 9.04 -9.00 19.33
C LYS A 25 9.01 -9.62 17.93
N GLY A 26 8.22 -9.06 17.02
CA GLY A 26 8.12 -9.55 15.65
C GLY A 26 9.30 -9.10 14.79
N GLN A 27 9.38 -9.64 13.58
CA GLN A 27 10.36 -9.21 12.61
C GLN A 27 9.87 -7.96 11.87
N LEU A 28 10.73 -6.93 11.80
CA LEU A 28 10.50 -5.76 10.98
C LEU A 28 11.23 -5.96 9.64
N ILE A 29 10.51 -5.84 8.53
CA ILE A 29 11.05 -6.04 7.18
C ILE A 29 10.80 -4.79 6.37
N THR A 30 11.84 -4.28 5.71
CA THR A 30 11.70 -3.13 4.82
C THR A 30 11.05 -3.56 3.51
N ALA A 31 10.26 -2.67 2.88
CA ALA A 31 9.52 -3.01 1.65
C ALA A 31 10.39 -3.56 0.51
N SER A 32 11.66 -3.15 0.43
CA SER A 32 12.63 -3.63 -0.56
C SER A 32 13.02 -5.11 -0.38
N GLU A 33 12.95 -5.61 0.84
CA GLU A 33 13.41 -6.94 1.24
C GLU A 33 12.27 -7.97 1.26
N ILE A 34 11.02 -7.55 1.00
CA ILE A 34 9.85 -8.42 1.01
C ILE A 34 10.06 -9.67 0.15
N LYS A 35 10.68 -9.53 -1.02
CA LYS A 35 10.91 -10.66 -1.95
C LYS A 35 11.90 -11.71 -1.44
N GLN A 36 12.69 -11.38 -0.41
CA GLN A 36 13.75 -12.24 0.11
C GLN A 36 13.30 -13.02 1.35
N HIS A 37 12.08 -12.79 1.83
CA HIS A 37 11.57 -13.39 3.06
C HIS A 37 10.38 -14.33 2.79
N ALA A 38 10.29 -15.42 3.56
CA ALA A 38 9.18 -16.35 3.50
C ALA A 38 8.12 -15.97 4.54
N PHE A 39 6.86 -15.86 4.10
CA PHE A 39 5.73 -15.44 4.95
C PHE A 39 4.80 -16.60 5.34
N THR A 40 5.21 -17.84 5.08
CA THR A 40 4.39 -19.05 5.29
C THR A 40 3.93 -19.15 6.74
N GLU A 41 2.62 -19.24 6.95
CA GLU A 41 1.96 -19.36 8.27
C GLU A 41 2.23 -18.19 9.24
N GLN A 42 2.75 -17.06 8.75
CA GLN A 42 2.98 -15.88 9.58
C GLN A 42 1.75 -14.96 9.65
N ARG A 43 1.63 -14.22 10.76
CA ARG A 43 0.70 -13.09 10.87
C ARG A 43 1.42 -11.82 10.44
N VAL A 44 1.06 -11.29 9.28
CA VAL A 44 1.79 -10.19 8.63
C VAL A 44 1.00 -8.90 8.76
N ALA A 45 1.66 -7.86 9.27
CA ALA A 45 1.16 -6.49 9.27
C ALA A 45 1.93 -5.67 8.24
N ILE A 46 1.21 -5.08 7.30
CA ILE A 46 1.74 -4.22 6.24
C ILE A 46 1.40 -2.77 6.59
N ILE A 47 2.41 -1.93 6.77
CA ILE A 47 2.24 -0.51 7.09
C ILE A 47 2.58 0.31 5.85
N GLY A 48 1.57 0.98 5.30
CA GLY A 48 1.65 1.75 4.08
C GLY A 48 1.68 0.89 2.81
N THR A 49 1.14 1.44 1.73
CA THR A 49 1.05 0.77 0.42
C THR A 49 1.93 1.50 -0.59
N ASN A 50 3.18 1.06 -0.71
CA ASN A 50 4.06 1.49 -1.79
C ASN A 50 4.04 0.47 -2.94
N GLN A 51 4.75 0.78 -4.03
CA GLN A 51 4.80 -0.11 -5.20
C GLN A 51 5.32 -1.52 -4.87
N HIS A 52 6.33 -1.66 -4.01
CA HIS A 52 6.94 -2.95 -3.67
C HIS A 52 5.96 -3.82 -2.89
N THR A 53 5.33 -3.24 -1.88
CA THR A 53 4.33 -3.88 -1.03
C THR A 53 3.14 -4.37 -1.86
N VAL A 54 2.57 -3.53 -2.72
CA VAL A 54 1.38 -3.90 -3.50
C VAL A 54 1.68 -4.97 -4.55
N THR A 55 2.89 -4.97 -5.12
CA THR A 55 3.29 -6.04 -6.04
C THR A 55 3.40 -7.39 -5.34
N ALA A 56 3.85 -7.42 -4.08
CA ALA A 56 4.01 -8.63 -3.29
C ALA A 56 2.76 -9.03 -2.48
N LEU A 57 1.78 -8.13 -2.36
CA LEU A 57 0.63 -8.31 -1.48
C LEU A 57 -0.14 -9.59 -1.77
N GLU A 58 -0.44 -9.85 -3.04
CA GLU A 58 -1.16 -11.06 -3.45
C GLU A 58 -0.38 -12.33 -3.08
N SER A 59 0.92 -12.37 -3.38
CA SER A 59 1.76 -13.52 -3.01
C SER A 59 1.80 -13.73 -1.49
N ILE A 60 1.84 -12.66 -0.70
CA ILE A 60 1.82 -12.77 0.77
C ILE A 60 0.47 -13.31 1.25
N CYS A 61 -0.65 -12.81 0.69
CA CYS A 61 -1.99 -13.26 1.06
C CYS A 61 -2.23 -14.75 0.77
N GLN A 62 -1.51 -15.33 -0.20
CA GLN A 62 -1.64 -16.75 -0.55
C GLN A 62 -0.93 -17.68 0.45
N VAL A 63 0.15 -17.24 1.10
CA VAL A 63 0.98 -18.10 1.99
C VAL A 63 0.88 -17.75 3.46
N ALA A 64 0.55 -16.50 3.80
CA ALA A 64 0.45 -16.04 5.18
C ALA A 64 -0.82 -16.55 5.86
N GLN A 65 -0.76 -16.73 7.18
CA GLN A 65 -1.92 -17.12 7.98
C GLN A 65 -2.96 -16.01 8.04
N SER A 66 -2.52 -14.76 8.19
CA SER A 66 -3.38 -13.58 8.20
C SER A 66 -2.61 -12.35 7.77
N VAL A 67 -3.22 -11.50 6.95
CA VAL A 67 -2.62 -10.24 6.47
C VAL A 67 -3.47 -9.07 6.92
N TYR A 68 -2.85 -8.10 7.60
CA TYR A 68 -3.47 -6.84 7.97
C TYR A 68 -2.74 -5.70 7.27
N VAL A 69 -3.48 -4.87 6.54
CA VAL A 69 -2.92 -3.67 5.89
C VAL A 69 -3.33 -2.45 6.70
N PHE A 70 -2.39 -1.54 6.95
CA PHE A 70 -2.61 -0.28 7.64
C PHE A 70 -2.17 0.85 6.72
N GLN A 71 -3.09 1.73 6.34
CA GLN A 71 -2.79 2.85 5.44
C GLN A 71 -3.58 4.08 5.85
N ASN A 72 -2.96 5.26 5.69
CA ASN A 72 -3.63 6.54 5.97
C ASN A 72 -4.58 6.94 4.84
N ALA A 73 -4.12 6.83 3.59
CA ALA A 73 -4.90 7.12 2.40
C ALA A 73 -4.70 6.01 1.37
N PRO A 74 -5.76 5.28 0.97
CA PRO A 74 -5.68 4.37 -0.16
C PRO A 74 -5.32 5.13 -1.44
N GLN A 75 -4.54 4.51 -2.32
CA GLN A 75 -4.18 5.05 -3.63
C GLN A 75 -4.39 4.01 -4.72
N PHE A 76 -4.85 4.45 -5.89
CA PHE A 76 -4.92 3.57 -7.05
C PHE A 76 -3.52 3.32 -7.60
N ILE A 77 -3.07 2.07 -7.52
CA ILE A 77 -1.83 1.63 -8.14
C ILE A 77 -2.20 0.95 -9.44
N LEU A 78 -1.87 1.62 -10.55
CA LEU A 78 -1.97 1.00 -11.86
C LEU A 78 -0.83 -0.02 -11.99
N PRO A 79 -1.11 -1.23 -12.52
CA PRO A 79 -0.05 -2.17 -12.84
C PRO A 79 0.93 -1.50 -13.80
N LYS A 80 2.23 -1.76 -13.62
CA LYS A 80 3.19 -1.51 -14.69
C LYS A 80 2.76 -2.41 -15.83
N THR A 81 2.09 -1.83 -16.82
CA THR A 81 1.65 -2.52 -18.03
C THR A 81 2.85 -3.24 -18.64
N GLU A 82 2.66 -4.44 -19.19
CA GLU A 82 3.77 -5.11 -19.87
C GLU A 82 4.33 -4.21 -20.99
N ARG A 83 5.60 -4.43 -21.37
CA ARG A 83 6.29 -3.60 -22.39
C ARG A 83 5.45 -3.40 -23.67
N GLY A 84 4.61 -4.36 -24.04
CA GLY A 84 3.69 -4.27 -25.17
C GLY A 84 2.59 -3.22 -24.99
N ILE A 85 1.89 -3.25 -23.85
CA ILE A 85 0.81 -2.28 -23.54
C ILE A 85 1.42 -0.91 -23.22
N GLN A 86 2.63 -0.84 -22.64
CA GLN A 86 3.37 0.42 -22.48
C GLN A 86 3.67 1.07 -23.83
N ARG A 87 4.12 0.31 -24.84
CA ARG A 87 4.32 0.85 -26.20
C ARG A 87 3.01 1.34 -26.83
N LEU A 88 1.90 0.67 -26.54
CA LEU A 88 0.59 1.05 -27.07
C LEU A 88 0.05 2.32 -26.39
N ILE A 89 0.28 2.48 -25.08
CA ILE A 89 -0.01 3.71 -24.32
C ILE A 89 0.92 4.86 -24.72
N GLN A 90 2.19 4.57 -25.01
CA GLN A 90 3.18 5.52 -25.53
C GLN A 90 3.05 5.74 -27.04
N HIS A 91 2.07 5.14 -27.70
CA HIS A 91 1.88 5.34 -29.13
C HIS A 91 1.54 6.82 -29.38
N PRO A 92 2.13 7.47 -30.40
CA PRO A 92 1.92 8.90 -30.67
C PRO A 92 0.45 9.30 -30.83
N LEU A 93 -0.41 8.37 -31.27
CA LEU A 93 -1.87 8.60 -31.36
C LEU A 93 -2.57 8.63 -29.99
N VAL A 94 -2.09 7.84 -29.03
CA VAL A 94 -2.60 7.83 -27.65
C VAL A 94 -2.07 9.04 -26.86
N ILE A 95 -0.81 9.42 -27.11
CA ILE A 95 -0.19 10.63 -26.55
C ILE A 95 -0.90 11.90 -27.03
N LYS A 96 -1.28 11.98 -28.31
CA LYS A 96 -2.06 13.12 -28.84
C LYS A 96 -3.43 13.25 -28.15
N ASN A 97 -4.01 12.14 -27.72
CA ASN A 97 -5.28 12.08 -26.99
C ASN A 97 -5.09 11.74 -25.50
N ARG A 98 -4.09 12.34 -24.83
CA ARG A 98 -3.89 12.19 -23.36
C ARG A 98 -5.14 12.46 -22.51
N ARG A 99 -6.12 13.21 -23.04
CA ARG A 99 -7.43 13.44 -22.42
C ARG A 99 -8.29 12.19 -22.29
N LEU A 100 -8.07 11.17 -23.12
CA LEU A 100 -8.76 9.88 -23.05
C LEU A 100 -8.26 9.02 -21.88
N PHE A 101 -7.04 9.22 -21.39
CA PHE A 101 -6.59 8.64 -20.11
C PHE A 101 -6.95 9.55 -18.94
N ASN A 102 -8.23 9.90 -18.86
CA ASN A 102 -8.81 10.66 -17.75
C ASN A 102 -8.76 9.83 -16.44
N THR A 103 -8.77 10.50 -15.29
CA THR A 103 -8.85 9.91 -13.94
C THR A 103 -9.91 8.81 -13.87
N ARG A 104 -11.08 8.99 -14.51
CA ARG A 104 -12.15 7.97 -14.55
C ARG A 104 -11.71 6.63 -15.16
N ILE A 105 -11.00 6.66 -16.28
CA ILE A 105 -10.53 5.44 -16.95
C ILE A 105 -9.42 4.79 -16.14
N LYS A 106 -8.54 5.60 -15.51
CA LYS A 106 -7.53 5.10 -14.57
C LYS A 106 -8.18 4.41 -13.37
N CYS A 107 -9.21 5.02 -12.77
CA CYS A 107 -9.97 4.43 -11.66
C CYS A 107 -10.62 3.12 -12.08
N LEU A 108 -11.29 3.05 -13.23
CA LEU A 108 -11.93 1.82 -13.71
C LEU A 108 -10.91 0.69 -13.92
N LEU A 109 -9.78 0.99 -14.56
CA LEU A 109 -8.72 0.01 -14.77
C LEU A 109 -8.11 -0.46 -13.44
N ALA A 110 -7.87 0.46 -12.52
CA ALA A 110 -7.33 0.14 -11.21
C ALA A 110 -8.31 -0.67 -10.36
N LEU A 111 -9.62 -0.37 -10.41
CA LEU A 111 -10.66 -1.16 -9.75
C LEU A 111 -10.72 -2.58 -10.30
N ARG A 112 -10.71 -2.73 -11.64
CA ARG A 112 -10.74 -4.05 -12.27
C ARG A 112 -9.51 -4.87 -11.90
N PHE A 113 -8.34 -4.25 -11.90
CA PHE A 113 -7.10 -4.90 -11.50
C PHE A 113 -7.12 -5.32 -10.02
N LEU A 114 -7.57 -4.44 -9.13
CA LEU A 114 -7.70 -4.74 -7.71
C LEU A 114 -8.65 -5.92 -7.47
N GLU A 115 -9.75 -6.00 -8.22
CA GLU A 115 -10.70 -7.12 -8.14
C GLU A 115 -10.11 -8.44 -8.62
N THR A 116 -9.20 -8.43 -9.60
CA THR A 116 -8.51 -9.63 -10.04
C THR A 116 -7.47 -10.11 -9.01
N GLN A 117 -6.68 -9.18 -8.45
CA GLN A 117 -5.55 -9.51 -7.57
C GLN A 117 -5.95 -9.83 -6.13
N VAL A 118 -7.03 -9.22 -5.62
CA VAL A 118 -7.43 -9.34 -4.22
C VAL A 118 -8.79 -10.04 -4.15
N GLN A 119 -8.74 -11.34 -3.87
CA GLN A 119 -9.93 -12.18 -3.73
C GLN A 119 -10.73 -11.84 -2.47
N ASP A 120 -10.05 -11.53 -1.37
CA ASP A 120 -10.69 -11.18 -0.10
C ASP A 120 -11.53 -9.88 -0.23
N PRO A 121 -12.86 -9.94 0.00
CA PRO A 121 -13.72 -8.76 -0.01
C PRO A 121 -13.30 -7.68 0.98
N TRP A 122 -12.85 -8.03 2.18
CA TRP A 122 -12.55 -7.05 3.22
C TRP A 122 -11.30 -6.24 2.88
N LEU A 123 -10.22 -6.94 2.52
CA LEU A 123 -8.98 -6.31 2.07
C LEU A 123 -9.20 -5.44 0.82
N ARG A 124 -10.04 -5.89 -0.11
CA ARG A 124 -10.41 -5.11 -1.30
C ARG A 124 -11.13 -3.81 -0.94
N HIS A 125 -12.05 -3.82 0.02
CA HIS A 125 -12.69 -2.60 0.49
C HIS A 125 -11.68 -1.64 1.13
N GLN A 126 -10.73 -2.17 1.90
CA GLN A 126 -9.71 -1.35 2.55
C GLN A 126 -8.81 -0.64 1.53
N LEU A 127 -8.44 -1.32 0.44
CA LEU A 127 -7.55 -0.82 -0.60
C LEU A 127 -8.22 0.11 -1.61
N LYS A 128 -9.56 0.11 -1.72
CA LYS A 128 -10.29 0.97 -2.66
C LYS A 128 -10.23 2.43 -2.21
N PRO A 129 -9.60 3.33 -2.98
CA PRO A 129 -9.65 4.74 -2.66
C PRO A 129 -11.01 5.36 -2.96
N ASN A 130 -11.38 6.34 -2.15
CA ASN A 130 -12.57 7.14 -2.39
C ASN A 130 -12.31 8.07 -3.57
N SER A 131 -12.72 7.63 -4.76
CA SER A 131 -12.54 8.39 -6.02
C SER A 131 -13.28 9.73 -6.03
N ALA A 132 -14.26 9.93 -5.13
CA ALA A 132 -14.99 11.18 -5.00
C ALA A 132 -14.30 12.20 -4.08
N ALA A 133 -13.35 11.74 -3.24
CA ALA A 133 -12.59 12.60 -2.34
C ALA A 133 -11.37 13.26 -3.02
N ASP A 134 -10.99 12.81 -4.22
CA ASP A 134 -9.88 13.35 -4.99
C ASP A 134 -10.33 14.65 -5.71
N LYS A 135 -10.56 15.70 -4.92
CA LYS A 135 -10.74 17.08 -5.35
C LYS A 135 -9.80 17.97 -4.54
N LEU A 136 -8.52 18.00 -4.89
CA LEU A 136 -7.61 19.13 -4.64
C LEU A 136 -6.57 19.20 -5.77
#